data_AF-A0A8S4QZ30-F1
#
_entry.id   AF-A0A8S4QZ30-F1
#
_cell.length_a   1.000
_cell.length_b   1.000
_cell.length_c   1.000
_cell.angle_alpha   90.00
_cell.angle_beta   90.00
_cell.angle_gamma   90.00
#
_symmetry.space_group_name_H-M   'P 1'
#
loop_
_entity.id
_entity.type
_entity.pdbx_description
1 polymer ?
#
loop_
_entity_poly.entity_id
_entity_poly.type
_entity_poly.pdbx_seq_one_letter_code
_entity_poly.pdbx_strand_id
1 'polypeptide(L)' 'MLVASLNTLTPRMRFSFSKPRIDNMVFKLHYKATVTLLLACVILVCAREYFGEHIKCISDQGVPDHVIQTYCFFMATFTI' A
#
# COMPACT_ATOMS: atom_id res chain seq x y z
N MET A 1 -24.00 37.12 -41.13
CA MET A 1 -22.54 37.36 -41.01
C MET A 1 -21.88 36.44 -39.99
N LEU A 2 -22.41 36.30 -38.77
CA LEU A 2 -21.89 35.37 -37.75
C LEU A 2 -21.77 33.90 -38.22
N VAL A 3 -22.75 33.40 -38.97
CA VAL A 3 -22.75 32.01 -39.48
C VAL A 3 -21.61 31.74 -40.47
N ALA A 4 -21.24 32.73 -41.29
CA ALA A 4 -20.13 32.62 -42.23
C ALA A 4 -18.78 32.58 -41.48
N SER A 5 -18.61 33.45 -40.48
CA SER A 5 -17.42 33.48 -39.61
C SER A 5 -17.23 32.16 -38.85
N LEU A 6 -18.31 31.60 -38.31
CA LEU A 6 -18.28 30.31 -37.61
C LEU A 6 -17.82 29.19 -38.57
N ASN A 7 -18.43 29.06 -39.74
CA ASN A 7 -18.07 28.02 -40.73
C ASN A 7 -16.61 28.11 -41.21
N THR A 8 -16.02 29.30 -41.26
CA THR A 8 -14.58 29.47 -41.55
C THR A 8 -13.65 29.13 -40.39
N LEU A 9 -14.10 29.26 -39.13
CA LEU A 9 -13.29 28.97 -37.95
C LEU A 9 -13.38 27.51 -37.48
N THR A 10 -14.51 26.83 -37.70
CA THR A 10 -14.72 25.42 -37.31
C THR A 10 -13.60 24.46 -37.80
N PRO A 11 -13.11 24.52 -39.05
CA PRO A 11 -12.04 23.61 -39.50
C PRO A 11 -10.66 23.92 -38.89
N ARG A 12 -10.48 25.10 -38.27
CA ARG A 12 -9.24 25.53 -37.61
C ARG A 12 -9.22 25.22 -36.11
N MET A 13 -10.38 25.04 -35.48
CA MET A 13 -10.47 24.72 -34.06
C MET A 13 -10.32 23.21 -33.81
N ARG A 14 -9.07 22.73 -33.84
CA ARG A 14 -8.73 21.41 -33.29
C ARG A 14 -8.45 21.51 -31.80
N PHE A 15 -9.48 21.31 -30.97
CA PHE A 15 -9.26 21.07 -29.54
C PHE A 15 -8.69 19.65 -29.35
N SER A 16 -7.36 19.56 -29.23
CA SER A 16 -6.72 18.35 -28.75
C SER A 16 -6.77 18.37 -27.21
N PHE A 17 -7.73 17.64 -26.65
CA PHE A 17 -7.79 17.37 -25.22
C PHE A 17 -6.72 16.34 -24.86
N SER A 18 -5.45 16.74 -24.91
CA SER A 18 -4.35 15.92 -24.38
C SER A 18 -4.33 16.05 -22.87
N LYS A 19 -4.56 14.93 -22.17
CA LYS A 19 -4.54 14.91 -20.70
C LYS A 19 -3.09 15.12 -20.24
N PRO A 20 -2.77 16.21 -19.51
CA PRO A 20 -1.41 16.45 -19.07
C PRO A 20 -0.99 15.32 -18.11
N ARG A 21 0.10 14.61 -18.44
CA ARG A 21 0.68 13.61 -17.53
C ARG A 21 1.63 14.32 -16.57
N ILE A 22 1.23 14.40 -15.31
CA ILE A 22 2.01 15.03 -14.22
C ILE A 22 2.91 13.97 -13.54
N ASP A 23 2.80 12.70 -13.94
CA ASP A 23 3.41 11.59 -13.23
C ASP A 23 4.83 11.30 -13.74
N ASN A 24 5.83 11.40 -12.86
CA ASN A 24 7.18 10.90 -13.10
C ASN A 24 7.22 9.37 -12.89
N MET A 25 8.10 8.66 -13.60
CA MET A 25 8.33 7.21 -13.42
C MET A 25 8.61 6.84 -11.96
N VAL A 26 9.36 7.68 -11.24
CA VAL A 26 9.65 7.48 -9.81
C VAL A 26 8.40 7.54 -8.95
N PHE A 27 7.53 8.54 -9.17
CA PHE A 27 6.27 8.64 -8.45
C PHE A 27 5.37 7.44 -8.76
N LYS A 28 5.32 7.02 -10.03
CA LYS A 28 4.58 5.84 -10.47
C LYS A 28 5.08 4.54 -9.82
N LEU A 29 6.39 4.38 -9.65
CA LEU A 29 6.95 3.24 -8.93
C LEU A 29 6.57 3.28 -7.46
N HIS A 30 6.65 4.45 -6.81
CA HIS A 30 6.38 4.61 -5.39
C HIS A 30 4.93 4.24 -5.02
N TYR A 31 3.92 4.83 -5.67
CA TYR A 31 2.53 4.61 -5.27
C TYR A 31 1.96 3.24 -5.70
N LYS A 32 2.55 2.60 -6.72
CA LYS A 32 2.12 1.26 -7.18
C LYS A 32 3.00 0.16 -6.62
N ALA A 33 4.29 0.16 -6.97
CA ALA A 33 5.16 -0.98 -6.67
C ALA A 33 5.49 -1.07 -5.18
N THR A 34 5.90 0.04 -4.54
CA THR A 34 6.27 0.02 -3.12
C THR A 34 5.08 -0.32 -2.23
N VAL A 35 3.92 0.27 -2.51
CA VAL A 35 2.68 -0.02 -1.75
C VAL A 35 2.27 -1.48 -1.90
N THR A 36 2.26 -2.03 -3.10
CA THR A 36 1.91 -3.45 -3.32
C THR A 36 2.91 -4.41 -2.65
N LEU A 37 4.21 -4.09 -2.70
CA LEU A 37 5.24 -4.91 -2.04
C LEU A 37 5.05 -4.90 -0.51
N LEU A 38 4.89 -3.73 0.10
CA LEU A 38 4.70 -3.62 1.54
C LEU A 38 3.41 -4.33 1.98
N LEU A 39 2.33 -4.20 1.22
CA LEU A 39 1.08 -4.90 1.50
C LEU A 39 1.25 -6.42 1.43
N ALA A 40 1.98 -6.94 0.43
CA ALA A 40 2.28 -8.35 0.33
C ALA A 40 3.11 -8.85 1.53
N CYS A 41 4.12 -8.08 1.96
CA CYS A 41 4.90 -8.40 3.15
C CYS A 41 4.04 -8.45 4.41
N VAL A 42 3.14 -7.48 4.62
CA VAL A 42 2.19 -7.49 5.75
C VAL A 42 1.32 -8.74 5.71
N ILE A 43 0.73 -9.06 4.56
CA ILE A 43 -0.11 -10.26 4.42
C ILE A 43 0.69 -11.53 4.73
N LEU A 44 1.93 -11.64 4.26
CA LEU A 44 2.78 -12.80 4.52
C LEU A 44 3.12 -12.94 6.00
N VAL A 45 3.48 -11.84 6.68
CA VAL A 45 3.78 -11.84 8.11
C VAL A 45 2.51 -12.18 8.91
N CYS A 46 1.39 -11.51 8.64
CA CYS A 46 0.12 -11.82 9.30
C CYS A 46 -0.30 -13.27 9.06
N ALA A 47 -0.14 -13.80 7.85
CA ALA A 47 -0.49 -15.19 7.57
C ALA A 47 0.34 -16.17 8.42
N ARG A 48 1.63 -15.86 8.65
CA ARG A 48 2.51 -16.65 9.52
C ARG A 48 2.08 -16.59 10.98
N GLU A 49 1.77 -15.41 11.48
CA GLU A 49 1.41 -15.20 12.90
C GLU A 49 0.00 -15.74 13.25
N TYR A 50 -0.97 -15.67 12.32
CA TYR A 50 -2.36 -16.09 12.57
C TYR A 50 -2.67 -17.54 12.19
N PHE A 51 -2.08 -18.07 11.11
CA PHE A 51 -2.34 -19.45 10.65
C PHE A 51 -1.17 -20.41 10.94
N GLY A 52 0.01 -19.90 11.26
CA GLY A 52 1.20 -20.69 11.60
C GLY A 52 1.37 -20.91 13.11
N GLU A 53 2.60 -21.21 13.52
CA GLU A 53 2.98 -21.24 14.94
C GLU A 53 2.97 -19.82 15.52
N HIS A 54 2.47 -19.68 16.76
CA HIS A 54 2.52 -18.42 17.51
C HIS A 54 3.97 -17.94 17.75
N ILE A 55 4.10 -16.63 18.00
CA ILE A 55 5.38 -16.01 18.35
C ILE A 55 6.02 -16.70 19.55
N LYS A 56 7.27 -17.15 19.39
CA LYS A 56 8.05 -17.79 20.46
C LYS A 56 8.87 -16.72 21.17
N CYS A 57 8.48 -16.40 22.40
CA CYS A 57 9.23 -15.49 23.25
C CYS A 57 10.03 -16.26 24.33
N ILE A 58 11.17 -15.70 24.71
CA ILE A 58 12.05 -16.23 25.76
C ILE A 58 11.49 -15.82 27.11
N SER A 59 11.41 -16.76 28.05
CA SER A 59 11.07 -16.48 29.44
C SER A 59 11.95 -17.28 30.39
N ASP A 60 12.07 -16.79 31.63
CA ASP A 60 12.68 -17.56 32.71
C ASP A 60 11.80 -18.77 33.07
N GLN A 61 12.41 -19.85 33.56
CA GLN A 61 11.88 -21.23 33.66
C GLN A 61 10.70 -21.41 34.66
N GLY A 62 9.89 -20.38 34.92
CA GLY A 62 8.81 -20.39 35.91
C GLY A 62 7.39 -20.47 35.35
N VAL A 63 7.16 -20.21 34.05
CA VAL A 63 5.80 -20.10 33.47
C VAL A 63 5.64 -21.01 32.24
N PRO A 64 4.48 -21.67 32.04
CA PRO A 64 4.23 -22.51 30.87
C PRO A 64 4.27 -21.74 29.55
N ASP A 65 4.91 -22.33 28.53
CA ASP A 65 5.16 -21.70 27.23
C ASP A 65 3.89 -21.13 26.55
N HIS A 66 2.75 -21.84 26.63
CA HIS A 66 1.52 -21.40 25.99
C HIS A 66 1.00 -20.06 26.53
N VAL A 67 1.19 -19.79 27.82
CA VAL A 67 0.71 -18.56 28.48
C VAL A 67 1.57 -17.39 28.01
N ILE A 68 2.88 -17.57 28.00
CA ILE A 68 3.86 -16.55 27.60
C ILE A 68 3.71 -16.22 26.12
N GLN A 69 3.60 -17.23 25.25
CA GLN A 69 3.42 -17.01 23.81
C GLN A 69 2.13 -16.22 23.52
N THR A 70 1.04 -16.54 24.22
CA THR A 70 -0.22 -15.80 24.12
C THR A 70 -0.08 -14.37 24.65
N TYR A 71 0.61 -14.20 25.78
CA TYR A 71 0.88 -12.87 26.35
C TYR A 71 1.68 -11.98 25.40
N CYS A 72 2.77 -12.48 24.81
CA CYS A 72 3.57 -11.72 23.84
C CYS A 72 2.82 -11.39 22.54
N PHE A 73 1.86 -12.24 22.17
CA PHE A 73 1.04 -12.03 20.97
C PHE A 73 0.06 -10.86 21.14
N PHE A 74 -0.59 -10.75 22.32
CA PHE A 74 -1.58 -9.70 22.57
C PHE A 74 -1.00 -8.43 23.21
N MET A 75 0.09 -8.54 23.97
CA MET A 75 0.72 -7.41 24.67
C MET A 75 2.02 -7.00 23.99
N ALA A 76 2.22 -5.69 23.83
CA ALA A 76 3.51 -5.16 23.39
C ALA A 76 4.61 -5.60 24.37
N THR A 77 5.73 -6.10 23.84
CA THR A 77 6.84 -6.63 24.62
C THR A 77 7.49 -5.48 25.41
N PHE A 78 7.07 -5.27 26.65
CA PHE A 78 7.81 -4.43 27.59
C PHE A 78 8.98 -5.26 28.13
N THR A 79 10.18 -4.99 27.65
CA THR A 79 11.41 -5.45 28.31
C THR A 79 11.64 -4.54 29.52
N ILE A 80 11.44 -5.05 30.73
CA ILE A 80 11.92 -4.42 31.96
C ILE A 80 13.33 -4.91 32.28
#